data_AF-A0A7X2T223-F1
#
_entry.id   AF-A0A7X2T223-F1
#
_cell.length_a   1.000
_cell.length_b   1.000
_cell.length_c   1.000
_cell.angle_alpha   90.00
_cell.angle_beta   90.00
_cell.angle_gamma   90.00
#
_symmetry.space_group_name_H-M   'P 1'
#
loop_
_entity.id
_entity.type
_entity.pdbx_description
1 polymer ?
#
loop_
_entity_poly.entity_id
_entity_poly.type
_entity_poly.pdbx_seq_one_letter_code
_entity_poly.pdbx_strand_id
1 'polypeptide(L)' 'MNAYDLTRQFIEVLGDIDALIEKKGKTSSSAQDKLLDDKITVLENKMFDIKNKLKETEI' A
#
# COMPACT_ATOMS: atom_id res chain seq x y z
N MET A 1 -17.95 0.04 -8.77
CA MET A 1 -16.81 0.77 -8.19
C MET A 1 -16.46 1.86 -9.18
N ASN A 2 -16.54 3.13 -8.76
CA ASN A 2 -16.24 4.27 -9.63
C ASN A 2 -14.81 4.78 -9.39
N ALA A 3 -14.35 5.75 -10.20
CA ALA A 3 -13.02 6.34 -10.06
C ALA A 3 -12.76 6.94 -8.67
N TYR A 4 -13.81 7.48 -8.02
CA TYR A 4 -13.72 8.00 -6.66
C TYR A 4 -13.45 6.89 -5.63
N ASP A 5 -14.15 5.77 -5.70
CA ASP A 5 -13.94 4.61 -4.82
C ASP A 5 -12.52 4.04 -4.95
N LEU A 6 -12.02 3.96 -6.19
CA LEU A 6 -10.66 3.52 -6.49
C LEU A 6 -9.61 4.49 -5.95
N THR A 7 -9.84 5.80 -6.12
CA THR A 7 -8.93 6.85 -5.62
C THR A 7 -8.87 6.81 -4.08
N ARG A 8 -10.02 6.64 -3.43
CA ARG A 8 -10.07 6.48 -1.96
C ARG A 8 -9.27 5.27 -1.51
N GLN A 9 -9.47 4.11 -2.13
CA GLN A 9 -8.72 2.89 -1.80
C GLN A 9 -7.22 3.05 -2.07
N PHE A 10 -6.84 3.78 -3.11
CA PHE A 10 -5.44 4.09 -3.39
C PHE A 10 -4.79 4.88 -2.26
N ILE A 11 -5.47 5.93 -1.77
CA ILE A 11 -5.00 6.76 -0.66
C ILE A 11 -4.92 5.96 0.64
N GLU A 12 -5.92 5.11 0.92
CA GLU A 12 -5.91 4.24 2.10
C GLU A 12 -4.70 3.29 2.09
N VAL A 13 -4.41 2.66 0.94
CA VAL A 13 -3.24 1.77 0.80
C VAL A 13 -1.92 2.53 0.99
N LEU A 14 -1.81 3.76 0.49
CA LEU A 14 -0.63 4.60 0.73
C LEU A 14 -0.44 4.91 2.22
N GLY A 15 -1.52 5.29 2.92
CA GLY A 15 -1.47 5.55 4.36
C GLY A 15 -1.05 4.32 5.16
N ASP A 16 -1.52 3.13 4.77
CA ASP A 16 -1.11 1.87 5.40
C ASP A 16 0.39 1.58 5.17
N ILE A 17 0.92 1.85 3.97
CA ILE A 17 2.35 1.71 3.68
C ILE A 17 3.17 2.66 4.56
N ASP A 18 2.81 3.93 4.62
CA ASP A 18 3.51 4.93 5.44
C ASP A 18 3.56 4.51 6.92
N ALA A 19 2.43 4.03 7.46
CA ALA A 19 2.36 3.54 8.83
C ALA A 19 3.27 2.32 9.08
N LEU A 20 3.39 1.41 8.10
CA LEU A 20 4.29 0.27 8.21
C LEU A 20 5.76 0.67 8.12
N ILE A 21 6.11 1.63 7.26
CA ILE A 21 7.48 2.18 7.16
C ILE A 21 7.87 2.85 8.47
N GLU A 22 6.99 3.67 9.06
CA GLU A 22 7.24 4.27 10.37
C GLU A 22 7.45 3.22 11.47
N LYS A 23 6.62 2.18 11.47
CA LYS A 23 6.72 1.07 12.42
C LYS A 23 8.03 0.31 12.23
N LYS A 24 8.48 0.11 10.98
CA LYS A 24 9.76 -0.52 10.65
C LYS A 24 10.92 0.30 11.19
N GLY A 25 10.91 1.63 11.01
CA GLY A 25 11.93 2.53 11.56
C GLY A 25 12.05 2.51 13.09
N LYS A 26 11.03 2.02 13.80
CA LYS A 26 11.01 1.85 15.27
C LYS A 26 11.29 0.41 15.72
N THR A 27 11.45 -0.54 14.79
CA THR A 27 11.59 -1.97 15.09
C THR A 27 13.07 -2.35 15.20
N SER A 28 13.45 -3.05 16.27
CA SER A 28 14.83 -3.55 16.47
C SER A 28 14.96 -5.06 16.23
N SER A 29 13.86 -5.75 15.96
CA SER A 29 13.83 -7.19 15.70
C SER A 29 13.89 -7.47 14.21
N SER A 30 14.96 -8.14 13.75
CA SER A 30 15.14 -8.53 12.35
C SER A 30 13.99 -9.41 11.82
N ALA A 31 13.40 -10.25 12.67
CA ALA A 31 12.24 -11.06 12.28
C ALA A 31 10.99 -10.19 12.03
N GLN A 32 10.76 -9.18 12.87
CA GLN A 32 9.65 -8.24 12.67
C GLN A 32 9.91 -7.31 11.50
N ASP A 33 11.16 -6.89 11.29
CA ASP A 33 11.59 -6.07 10.16
C ASP A 33 11.23 -6.75 8.83
N LYS A 34 11.59 -8.03 8.68
CA LYS A 34 11.25 -8.84 7.51
C LYS A 34 9.73 -9.00 7.32
N LEU A 35 8.98 -9.22 8.41
CA LEU A 35 7.52 -9.30 8.33
C LEU A 35 6.88 -7.98 7.91
N LEU A 36 7.47 -6.84 8.27
CA LEU A 36 6.99 -5.53 7.84
C LEU A 36 7.31 -5.31 6.37
N ASP A 37 8.48 -5.72 5.89
CA ASP A 37 8.83 -5.68 4.46
C ASP A 37 7.87 -6.50 3.61
N ASP A 38 7.60 -7.76 3.99
CA ASP A 38 6.69 -8.62 3.25
C ASP A 38 5.29 -7.98 3.14
N LYS A 39 4.84 -7.30 4.21
CA LYS A 39 3.55 -6.58 4.23
C LYS A 39 3.56 -5.35 3.33
N ILE A 40 4.65 -4.57 3.36
CA ILE A 40 4.82 -3.40 2.49
C ILE A 40 4.77 -3.84 1.03
N THR A 41 5.50 -4.90 0.65
CA THR A 41 5.49 -5.43 -0.73
C THR A 41 4.10 -5.86 -1.18
N VAL A 42 3.30 -6.51 -0.32
CA VAL A 42 1.92 -6.86 -0.64
C VAL A 42 1.06 -5.61 -0.89
N LEU A 43 1.21 -4.57 -0.07
CA LEU A 43 0.48 -3.32 -0.25
C LEU A 43 0.93 -2.54 -1.48
N GLU A 44 2.22 -2.54 -1.82
CA GLU A 44 2.74 -1.93 -3.05
C GLU A 44 2.13 -2.60 -4.29
N ASN A 45 2.05 -3.93 -4.31
CA ASN A 45 1.37 -4.65 -5.40
C ASN A 45 -0.11 -4.24 -5.49
N LYS A 46 -0.81 -4.15 -4.35
CA LYS A 46 -2.21 -3.68 -4.32
C LYS A 46 -2.35 -2.24 -4.83
N MET A 47 -1.41 -1.35 -4.46
CA MET A 47 -1.35 0.02 -4.96
C MET A 47 -1.20 0.05 -6.49
N PHE A 48 -0.30 -0.78 -7.05
CA PHE A 48 -0.12 -0.90 -8.49
C PHE A 48 -1.38 -1.39 -9.20
N ASP A 49 -2.07 -2.39 -8.64
CA ASP A 49 -3.33 -2.88 -9.21
C ASP A 49 -4.42 -1.82 -9.23
N ILE A 50 -4.56 -1.06 -8.14
CA ILE A 50 -5.54 0.05 -8.05
C ILE A 50 -5.17 1.14 -9.07
N LYS A 51 -3.89 1.49 -9.19
CA LYS A 51 -3.40 2.46 -10.18
C LYS A 51 -3.72 2.03 -11.61
N ASN A 52 -3.56 0.75 -11.94
CA ASN A 52 -3.89 0.23 -13.26
C ASN A 52 -5.40 0.31 -13.53
N LYS A 53 -6.23 -0.07 -12.56
CA LYS A 53 -7.70 0.07 -12.67
C LYS A 53 -8.16 1.51 -12.84
N LEU A 54 -7.51 2.47 -12.16
CA LEU A 54 -7.79 3.90 -12.32
C LEU A 54 -7.52 4.36 -13.76
N LYS A 55 -6.36 3.99 -14.32
CA LYS A 55 -6.01 4.32 -15.71
C LYS A 55 -7.02 3.75 -16.71
N GLU A 56 -7.52 2.55 -16.47
CA GLU A 56 -8.55 1.92 -17.32
C GLU A 56 -9.93 2.59 -17.16
N THR A 57 -10.21 3.22 -16.02
CA THR A 57 -11.48 3.91 -15.76
C THR A 57 -11.51 5.33 -16.35
N GLU A 58 -10.36 5.92 -16.64
CA GLU A 58 -10.24 7.23 -17.32
C GLU A 58 -10.39 7.14 -18.86
N ILE A 59 -10.49 5.93 -19.43
CA ILE A 59 -10.64 5.67 -20.88
C ILE A 59 -12.11 5.40 -21.23
#